data_AF-A0A672LU56-F1
#
_entry.id   AF-A0A672LU56-F1
#
_cell.length_a   1.000
_cell.length_b   1.000
_cell.length_c   1.000
_cell.angle_alpha   90.00
_cell.angle_beta   90.00
_cell.angle_gamma   90.00
#
_symmetry.space_group_name_H-M   'P 1'
#
loop_
_entity.id
_entity.type
_entity.pdbx_description
1 polymer ?
#
loop_
_entity_poly.entity_id
_entity_poly.type
_entity_poly.pdbx_seq_one_letter_code
_entity_poly.pdbx_strand_id
1 'polypeptide(L)'
;MAKARVSWDDFLCAVCQDLLKDPVAIPCGHSYCKSCITDCWDQEDQMRVYSCPQCRQTFSPRPALARNTMLVEVVEKLKKRKYSTDCYAGAGDVQCDVCTGRKYRAVKSCLVCQESYCQAHFERHEEFHSRKPHKVTEATGRLQEMICQKHKKILEVFCRTDQKCICVLCTMHEHKNHNIVSAAAQWTQKQKQLKKTKKTFQQRIQQREKDLKQLREAVKFNKRSAQTAVEDSERIFTELIRSIERSRSELIRLIRDQEKTAVSRAEGRLERLEQEINDLRRRDAELEQLSHTQDHIQFLQSFQSLSAPPESTDINDDSFSSLVSFDDLRESVHQLRDKLEDFCKEELKKISDRVTFTNIVPRTRNDFLQYSHQLTLDLNTLNKFLCLSGSNRVITDTDTVQSYPDHPDRFDYWDQVLCRESVCGRCYWELQCSGFGVYISVSYKSISRKGRGDEFLLIRNRIQMK
;
A
#
# COMPACT_ATOMS: atom_id res chain seq x y z
N MET A 1 66.34 -10.97 -40.87
CA MET A 1 66.15 -9.64 -40.28
C MET A 1 64.95 -9.69 -39.34
N ALA A 2 65.16 -9.52 -38.03
CA ALA A 2 64.08 -9.54 -37.05
C ALA A 2 63.19 -8.30 -37.25
N LYS A 3 61.89 -8.50 -37.47
CA LYS A 3 60.90 -7.41 -37.52
C LYS A 3 60.72 -6.90 -36.08
N ALA A 4 61.27 -5.75 -35.76
CA ALA A 4 60.99 -5.06 -34.50
C ALA A 4 59.47 -4.85 -34.39
N ARG A 5 58.83 -5.42 -33.37
CA ARG A 5 57.42 -5.19 -33.06
C ARG A 5 57.35 -3.86 -32.30
N VAL A 6 56.88 -2.82 -32.98
CA VAL A 6 56.57 -1.54 -32.35
C VAL A 6 55.33 -1.73 -31.47
N SER A 7 55.42 -1.43 -30.17
CA SER A 7 54.31 -1.55 -29.21
C SER A 7 53.46 -0.28 -29.21
N TRP A 8 52.20 -0.40 -28.79
CA TRP A 8 51.33 0.75 -28.58
C TRP A 8 51.77 1.61 -27.40
N ASP A 9 52.40 0.97 -26.41
CA ASP A 9 52.89 1.63 -25.19
C ASP A 9 53.99 2.64 -25.51
N ASP A 10 54.69 2.46 -26.64
CA ASP A 10 55.76 3.34 -27.12
C ASP A 10 55.23 4.72 -27.59
N PHE A 11 53.90 4.88 -27.74
CA PHE A 11 53.26 6.12 -28.23
C PHE A 11 52.22 6.70 -27.27
N LEU A 12 52.28 6.36 -25.99
CA LEU A 12 51.42 6.94 -24.96
C LEU A 12 52.02 8.26 -24.45
N CYS A 13 51.17 9.26 -24.27
CA CYS A 13 51.54 10.51 -23.62
C CYS A 13 51.71 10.26 -22.11
N ALA A 14 52.88 10.55 -21.54
CA ALA A 14 53.11 10.32 -20.12
C ALA A 14 52.27 11.20 -19.17
N VAL A 15 51.65 12.28 -19.68
CA VAL A 15 50.78 13.18 -18.90
C VAL A 15 49.35 12.66 -18.83
N CYS A 16 48.72 12.38 -19.97
CA CYS A 16 47.32 11.91 -20.02
C CYS A 16 47.17 10.38 -20.09
N GLN A 17 48.28 9.65 -20.20
CA GLN A 17 48.35 8.18 -20.35
C GLN A 17 47.56 7.64 -21.56
N ASP A 18 47.34 8.51 -22.54
CA ASP A 18 46.50 8.25 -23.71
C ASP A 18 47.37 8.33 -24.98
N LEU A 19 46.93 7.70 -26.07
CA LEU A 19 47.65 7.73 -27.35
C LEU A 19 47.85 9.18 -27.81
N LEU A 20 49.07 9.52 -28.23
CA LEU A 20 49.46 10.88 -28.58
C LEU A 20 48.48 11.56 -29.57
N LYS A 21 47.90 12.69 -29.15
CA LYS A 21 47.04 13.57 -29.96
C LYS A 21 47.83 14.84 -30.29
N ASP A 22 48.03 15.08 -31.58
CA ASP A 22 48.95 16.10 -32.09
C ASP A 22 50.31 16.07 -31.36
N PRO A 23 51.06 14.96 -31.52
CA PRO A 23 52.34 14.77 -30.84
C PRO A 23 53.30 15.91 -31.14
N VAL A 24 53.94 16.41 -30.08
CA VAL A 24 55.07 17.34 -30.13
C VAL A 24 56.24 16.69 -29.41
N ALA A 25 57.45 16.82 -29.97
CA ALA A 25 58.67 16.41 -29.32
C ALA A 25 59.35 17.65 -28.73
N ILE A 26 59.67 17.62 -27.45
CA ILE A 26 60.42 18.70 -26.78
C ILE A 26 61.93 18.44 -26.91
N PRO A 27 62.82 19.43 -26.64
CA PRO A 27 64.26 19.30 -26.93
C PRO A 27 64.98 18.13 -26.27
N CYS A 28 64.45 17.58 -25.17
CA CYS A 28 64.99 16.36 -24.53
C CYS A 28 64.56 15.05 -25.22
N GLY A 29 63.82 15.10 -26.33
CA GLY A 29 63.38 13.94 -27.12
C GLY A 29 62.07 13.29 -26.68
N HIS A 30 61.55 13.62 -25.50
CA HIS A 30 60.24 13.13 -25.04
C HIS A 30 59.10 13.74 -25.85
N SER A 31 58.04 12.95 -26.06
CA SER A 31 56.90 13.33 -26.88
C SER A 31 55.61 13.33 -26.07
N TYR A 32 54.79 14.36 -26.26
CA TYR A 32 53.54 14.56 -25.53
C TYR A 32 52.44 15.03 -26.49
N CYS A 33 51.18 14.95 -26.06
CA CYS A 33 50.11 15.69 -26.72
C CYS A 33 50.43 17.19 -26.61
N LYS A 34 50.25 17.95 -27.70
CA LYS A 34 50.54 19.39 -27.70
C LYS A 34 49.87 20.13 -26.55
N SER A 35 48.58 19.86 -26.31
CA SER A 35 47.84 20.47 -25.20
C SER A 35 48.42 20.11 -23.84
N CYS A 36 48.73 18.82 -23.60
CA CYS A 36 49.22 18.36 -22.30
C CYS A 36 50.53 19.04 -21.87
N ILE A 37 51.48 19.18 -22.79
CA ILE A 37 52.75 19.85 -22.45
C ILE A 37 52.62 21.37 -22.39
N THR A 38 51.71 21.96 -23.18
CA THR A 38 51.38 23.38 -23.05
C THR A 38 50.81 23.67 -21.67
N ASP A 39 49.84 22.88 -21.21
CA ASP A 39 49.19 23.06 -19.90
C ASP A 39 50.20 22.88 -18.75
N CYS A 40 51.11 21.91 -18.83
CA CYS A 40 52.19 21.74 -17.85
C CYS A 40 53.08 22.98 -17.76
N TRP A 41 53.47 23.56 -18.90
CA TRP A 41 54.34 24.73 -18.93
C TRP A 41 53.63 26.04 -18.57
N ASP A 42 52.32 26.15 -18.85
CA ASP A 42 51.52 27.31 -18.45
C ASP A 42 51.42 27.44 -16.92
N GLN A 43 51.50 26.33 -16.18
CA GLN A 43 51.58 26.35 -14.71
C GLN A 43 52.93 26.82 -14.18
N GLU A 44 54.01 26.62 -14.96
CA GLU A 44 55.39 26.98 -14.59
C GLU A 44 55.81 28.39 -15.11
N ASP A 45 54.92 29.07 -15.82
CA ASP A 45 55.19 30.34 -16.54
C ASP A 45 55.67 31.47 -15.59
N GLN A 46 55.21 31.45 -14.32
CA GLN A 46 55.65 32.40 -13.27
C GLN A 46 57.13 32.26 -12.91
N MET A 47 57.67 31.04 -12.97
CA MET A 47 59.07 30.74 -12.60
C MET A 47 60.04 30.95 -13.77
N ARG A 48 59.54 31.16 -15.00
CA ARG A 48 60.31 31.31 -16.26
C ARG A 48 61.31 30.18 -16.56
N VAL A 49 61.13 29.04 -15.91
CA VAL A 49 61.91 27.81 -16.09
C VAL A 49 60.93 26.67 -16.31
N TYR A 50 61.00 26.04 -17.48
CA TYR A 50 60.03 25.03 -17.91
C TYR A 50 60.66 23.64 -17.85
N SER A 51 59.99 22.66 -17.24
CA SER A 51 60.55 21.34 -17.01
C SER A 51 59.89 20.26 -17.88
N CYS A 52 60.65 19.22 -18.23
CA CYS A 52 60.10 18.02 -18.86
C CYS A 52 59.40 17.14 -17.80
N PRO A 53 58.12 16.76 -17.97
CA PRO A 53 57.41 15.90 -17.01
C PRO A 53 58.08 14.54 -16.74
N GLN A 54 58.76 13.96 -17.75
CA GLN A 54 59.38 12.63 -17.64
C GLN A 54 60.81 12.67 -17.08
N CYS A 55 61.69 13.54 -17.59
CA CYS A 55 63.11 13.56 -17.21
C CYS A 55 63.52 14.76 -16.34
N ARG A 56 62.60 15.69 -16.08
CA ARG A 56 62.81 16.92 -15.28
C ARG A 56 63.89 17.88 -15.81
N GLN A 57 64.36 17.68 -17.04
CA GLN A 57 65.25 18.63 -17.71
C GLN A 57 64.55 19.98 -17.86
N THR A 58 65.25 21.06 -17.48
CA THR A 58 64.72 22.43 -17.49
C THR A 58 65.14 23.19 -18.74
N PHE A 59 64.28 24.10 -19.20
CA PHE A 59 64.49 24.93 -20.38
C PHE A 59 64.17 26.41 -20.07
N SER A 60 65.04 27.32 -20.53
CA SER A 60 64.80 28.77 -20.54
C SER A 60 65.55 29.38 -21.72
N PRO A 61 64.90 30.04 -22.70
CA PRO A 61 63.47 30.38 -22.76
C PRO A 61 62.55 29.17 -23.06
N ARG A 62 61.23 29.37 -23.01
CA ARG A 62 60.21 28.35 -23.30
C ARG A 62 60.43 27.75 -24.70
N PRO A 63 60.57 26.43 -24.85
CA PRO A 63 60.75 25.82 -26.16
C PRO A 63 59.50 26.00 -27.06
N ALA A 64 59.73 26.25 -28.35
CA ALA A 64 58.65 26.28 -29.33
C ALA A 64 58.14 24.86 -29.65
N LEU A 65 56.83 24.65 -29.57
CA LEU A 65 56.21 23.35 -29.80
C LEU A 65 55.75 23.21 -31.26
N ALA A 66 56.51 22.45 -32.05
CA ALA A 66 56.15 22.07 -33.41
C ALA A 66 55.55 20.66 -33.46
N ARG A 67 54.53 20.48 -34.30
CA ARG A 67 53.85 19.18 -34.51
C ARG A 67 54.83 18.19 -35.15
N ASN A 68 54.99 17.02 -34.56
CA ASN A 68 55.79 15.94 -35.12
C ASN A 68 54.97 15.13 -36.12
N THR A 69 55.13 15.43 -37.41
CA THR A 69 54.41 14.81 -38.52
C THR A 69 54.66 13.30 -38.64
N MET A 70 55.87 12.84 -38.30
CA MET A 70 56.23 11.41 -38.32
C MET A 70 55.45 10.62 -37.26
N LEU A 71 55.37 11.15 -36.03
CA LEU A 71 54.59 10.50 -34.96
C LEU A 71 53.09 10.50 -35.30
N VAL A 72 52.56 11.57 -35.91
CA VAL A 72 51.19 11.59 -36.41
C VAL A 72 50.95 10.45 -37.42
N GLU A 73 51.84 10.29 -38.41
CA GLU A 73 51.68 9.26 -39.44
C GLU A 73 51.74 7.84 -38.86
N VAL A 74 52.66 7.58 -37.92
CA VAL A 74 52.79 6.28 -37.26
C VAL A 74 51.57 5.96 -36.39
N VAL A 75 51.11 6.93 -35.59
CA VAL A 75 49.91 6.80 -34.74
C VAL A 75 48.65 6.53 -35.59
N GLU A 76 48.51 7.19 -36.74
CA GLU A 76 47.37 6.97 -37.65
C GLU A 76 47.42 5.61 -38.36
N LYS A 77 48.62 5.15 -38.77
CA LYS A 77 48.80 3.78 -39.32
C LYS A 77 48.46 2.71 -38.29
N LEU A 78 48.84 2.92 -37.03
CA LEU A 78 48.49 2.03 -35.93
C LEU A 78 46.96 2.00 -35.70
N LYS A 79 46.30 3.16 -35.69
CA LYS A 79 44.82 3.25 -35.57
C LYS A 79 44.10 2.49 -36.69
N LYS A 80 44.55 2.62 -37.95
CA LYS A 80 43.95 1.91 -39.10
C LYS A 80 44.12 0.39 -39.00
N ARG A 81 45.22 -0.09 -38.44
CA ARG A 81 45.46 -1.52 -38.18
C ARG A 81 44.48 -2.13 -37.17
N LYS A 82 43.90 -1.32 -36.26
CA LYS A 82 42.88 -1.73 -35.30
C LYS A 82 41.53 -2.12 -35.96
N TYR A 83 41.29 -1.69 -37.20
CA TYR A 83 40.03 -1.94 -37.93
C TYR A 83 40.13 -3.01 -39.03
N SER A 84 41.33 -3.45 -39.38
CA SER A 84 41.57 -4.37 -40.50
C SER A 84 42.76 -5.27 -40.16
N THR A 85 42.47 -6.42 -39.54
CA THR A 85 43.09 -7.77 -39.70
C THR A 85 43.06 -8.56 -38.38
N ASP A 86 42.38 -9.72 -38.41
CA ASP A 86 42.50 -10.86 -37.48
C ASP A 86 41.89 -10.79 -36.06
N CYS A 87 40.56 -10.71 -35.98
CA CYS A 87 39.85 -11.22 -34.79
C CYS A 87 39.38 -12.66 -35.05
N TYR A 88 39.95 -13.61 -34.33
CA TYR A 88 39.40 -14.97 -34.25
C TYR A 88 37.98 -14.92 -33.69
N ALA A 89 37.11 -15.84 -34.12
CA ALA A 89 35.76 -15.91 -33.60
C ALA A 89 35.78 -16.31 -32.11
N GLY A 90 35.24 -15.44 -31.24
CA GLY A 90 35.04 -15.69 -29.82
C GLY A 90 33.70 -16.38 -29.51
N ALA A 91 33.40 -16.53 -28.22
CA ALA A 91 32.11 -17.08 -27.78
C ALA A 91 30.97 -16.12 -28.16
N GLY A 92 30.04 -16.60 -29.00
CA GLY A 92 28.91 -15.81 -29.52
C GLY A 92 29.15 -15.16 -30.89
N ASP A 93 30.37 -15.22 -31.43
CA ASP A 93 30.65 -14.76 -32.80
C ASP A 93 30.19 -15.78 -33.83
N VAL A 94 29.70 -15.28 -34.97
CA VAL A 94 29.43 -16.11 -36.15
C VAL A 94 30.76 -16.48 -36.78
N GLN A 95 31.01 -17.77 -36.97
CA GLN A 95 32.27 -18.26 -37.53
C GLN A 95 32.24 -18.22 -39.06
N CYS A 96 33.40 -17.98 -39.69
CA CYS A 96 33.53 -18.13 -41.13
C CYS A 96 33.53 -19.62 -41.54
N ASP A 97 32.71 -19.96 -42.54
CA ASP A 97 32.53 -21.33 -43.01
C ASP A 97 33.67 -21.82 -43.92
N VAL A 98 34.39 -20.90 -44.57
CA VAL A 98 35.48 -21.19 -45.53
C VAL A 98 36.84 -21.33 -44.85
N CYS A 99 37.03 -20.75 -43.66
CA CYS A 99 38.31 -20.82 -42.96
C CYS A 99 38.71 -22.26 -42.62
N THR A 100 39.87 -22.69 -43.11
CA THR A 100 40.49 -23.96 -42.75
C THR A 100 41.25 -23.81 -41.43
N GLY A 101 40.94 -24.63 -40.42
CA GLY A 101 41.56 -24.58 -39.10
C GLY A 101 40.84 -23.63 -38.13
N ARG A 102 41.58 -22.71 -37.49
CA ARG A 102 40.98 -21.76 -36.53
C ARG A 102 40.11 -20.74 -37.25
N LYS A 103 38.81 -20.75 -36.96
CA LYS A 103 37.83 -19.92 -37.66
C LYS A 103 37.86 -18.46 -37.22
N TYR A 104 37.83 -17.57 -38.21
CA TYR A 104 37.74 -16.12 -38.02
C TYR A 104 36.28 -15.70 -37.87
N ARG A 105 36.06 -14.54 -37.23
CA ARG A 105 34.72 -13.94 -37.14
C ARG A 105 34.22 -13.59 -38.54
N ALA A 106 33.02 -14.07 -38.87
CA ALA A 106 32.33 -13.70 -40.09
C ALA A 106 31.81 -12.26 -40.00
N VAL A 107 31.87 -11.54 -41.12
CA VAL A 107 31.37 -10.17 -41.26
C VAL A 107 30.11 -10.14 -42.11
N LYS A 108 29.98 -11.04 -43.08
CA LYS A 108 28.83 -11.14 -43.97
C LYS A 108 28.37 -12.60 -44.10
N SER A 109 27.07 -12.80 -44.29
CA SER A 109 26.50 -14.07 -44.70
C SER A 109 25.85 -13.92 -46.07
N CYS A 110 26.14 -14.84 -46.99
CA CYS A 110 25.56 -14.86 -48.31
C CYS A 110 24.29 -15.70 -48.31
N LEU A 111 23.16 -15.10 -48.67
CA LEU A 111 21.85 -15.77 -48.67
C LEU A 111 21.68 -16.77 -49.84
N VAL A 112 22.58 -16.72 -50.82
CA VAL A 112 22.60 -17.62 -51.98
C VAL A 112 23.49 -18.83 -51.69
N CYS A 113 24.74 -18.60 -51.26
CA CYS A 113 25.68 -19.66 -50.88
C CYS A 113 25.31 -20.34 -49.56
N GLN A 114 24.53 -19.65 -48.70
CA GLN A 114 24.17 -20.10 -47.36
C GLN A 114 25.38 -20.31 -46.44
N GLU A 115 26.40 -19.47 -46.64
CA GLU A 115 27.67 -19.48 -45.90
C GLU A 115 27.97 -18.09 -45.34
N SER A 116 28.74 -18.05 -44.27
CA SER A 116 29.25 -16.85 -43.61
C SER A 116 30.74 -16.70 -43.85
N TYR A 117 31.16 -15.49 -44.21
CA TYR A 117 32.52 -15.17 -44.63
C TYR A 117 33.16 -14.16 -43.68
N CYS A 118 34.42 -14.40 -43.28
CA CYS A 118 35.27 -13.36 -42.70
C CYS A 118 35.63 -12.33 -43.78
N GLN A 119 36.16 -11.17 -43.40
CA GLN A 119 36.42 -10.07 -44.32
C GLN A 119 37.23 -10.51 -45.57
N ALA A 120 38.33 -11.23 -45.36
CA ALA A 120 39.18 -11.69 -46.46
C ALA A 120 38.47 -12.70 -47.39
N HIS A 121 37.65 -13.60 -46.84
CA HIS A 121 36.89 -14.55 -47.67
C HIS A 121 35.69 -13.89 -48.34
N PHE A 122 35.13 -12.84 -47.75
CA PHE A 122 34.04 -12.07 -48.34
C PHE A 122 34.54 -11.24 -49.53
N GLU A 123 35.69 -10.57 -49.41
CA GLU A 123 36.30 -9.82 -50.52
C GLU A 123 36.54 -10.71 -51.74
N ARG A 124 37.14 -11.90 -51.53
CA ARG A 124 37.30 -12.90 -52.60
C ARG A 124 35.98 -13.40 -53.18
N HIS A 125 34.97 -13.57 -52.32
CA HIS A 125 33.62 -13.96 -52.75
C HIS A 125 32.99 -12.88 -53.64
N GLU A 126 33.12 -11.61 -53.28
CA GLU A 126 32.63 -10.49 -54.10
C GLU A 126 33.38 -10.36 -55.42
N GLU A 127 34.70 -10.53 -55.43
CA GLU A 127 35.51 -10.52 -56.65
C GLU A 127 35.05 -11.61 -57.63
N PHE A 128 34.85 -12.84 -57.13
CA PHE A 128 34.41 -13.98 -57.93
C PHE A 128 32.99 -13.80 -58.48
N HIS A 129 32.11 -13.16 -57.71
CA HIS A 129 30.72 -12.90 -58.11
C HIS A 129 30.48 -11.47 -58.62
N SER A 130 31.53 -10.74 -59.01
CA SER A 130 31.45 -9.33 -59.44
C SER A 130 30.49 -9.08 -60.61
N ARG A 131 30.40 -10.02 -61.56
CA ARG A 131 29.47 -9.93 -62.71
C ARG A 131 28.00 -10.17 -62.34
N LYS A 132 27.74 -10.94 -61.28
CA LYS A 132 26.40 -11.23 -60.78
C LYS A 132 26.44 -11.35 -59.25
N PRO A 133 26.40 -10.20 -58.54
CA PRO A 133 26.58 -10.18 -57.10
C PRO A 133 25.51 -11.01 -56.40
N HIS A 134 25.93 -11.81 -55.40
CA HIS A 134 24.98 -12.51 -54.55
C HIS A 134 24.39 -11.56 -53.49
N LYS A 135 23.15 -11.83 -53.07
CA LYS A 135 22.52 -11.09 -51.99
C LYS A 135 23.13 -11.50 -50.65
N VAL A 136 23.72 -10.54 -49.94
CA VAL A 136 24.39 -10.74 -48.65
C VAL A 136 23.72 -9.92 -47.54
N THR A 137 23.92 -10.35 -46.29
CA THR A 137 23.47 -9.68 -45.07
C THR A 137 24.62 -9.63 -44.06
N GLU A 138 24.50 -8.85 -42.99
CA GLU A 138 25.40 -8.94 -41.83
C GLU A 138 25.47 -10.38 -41.32
N ALA A 139 26.66 -10.79 -40.87
CA ALA A 139 26.88 -12.14 -40.37
C ALA A 139 25.87 -12.48 -39.26
N THR A 140 25.16 -13.60 -39.44
CA THR A 140 24.13 -14.04 -38.49
C THR A 140 24.25 -15.55 -38.25
N GLY A 141 24.21 -15.95 -36.98
CA GLY A 141 24.17 -17.37 -36.61
C GLY A 141 22.84 -18.04 -36.96
N ARG A 142 21.84 -17.25 -37.38
CA ARG A 142 20.48 -17.70 -37.72
C ARG A 142 20.24 -17.75 -39.22
N LEU A 143 21.29 -17.89 -40.02
CA LEU A 143 21.20 -17.92 -41.49
C LEU A 143 20.21 -18.98 -41.98
N GLN A 144 20.21 -20.16 -41.34
CA GLN A 144 19.29 -21.26 -41.67
C GLN A 144 17.82 -20.96 -41.34
N GLU A 145 17.52 -20.07 -40.40
CA GLU A 145 16.15 -19.62 -40.10
C GLU A 145 15.60 -18.69 -41.18
N MET A 146 16.47 -18.07 -41.98
CA MET A 146 16.09 -17.17 -43.07
C MET A 146 15.85 -17.90 -44.40
N ILE A 147 16.12 -19.21 -44.43
CA ILE A 147 16.02 -20.06 -45.63
C ILE A 147 14.89 -21.07 -45.46
N CYS A 148 14.07 -21.22 -46.49
CA CYS A 148 13.04 -22.26 -46.54
C CYS A 148 13.68 -23.64 -46.56
N GLN A 149 13.34 -24.48 -45.59
CA GLN A 149 13.91 -25.81 -45.48
C GLN A 149 13.51 -26.75 -46.63
N LYS A 150 12.32 -26.58 -47.21
CA LYS A 150 11.82 -27.38 -48.34
C LYS A 150 12.45 -26.99 -49.68
N HIS A 151 12.54 -25.68 -49.94
CA HIS A 151 12.89 -25.17 -51.27
C HIS A 151 14.30 -24.57 -51.36
N LYS A 152 15.00 -24.45 -50.23
CA LYS A 152 16.34 -23.83 -50.12
C LYS A 152 16.40 -22.42 -50.76
N LYS A 153 15.29 -21.68 -50.61
CA LYS A 153 15.12 -20.28 -51.05
C LYS A 153 14.83 -19.37 -49.86
N ILE A 154 15.17 -18.09 -49.97
CA ILE A 154 15.02 -17.09 -48.91
C ILE A 154 13.55 -16.90 -48.52
N LEU A 155 13.29 -16.71 -47.23
CA LEU A 155 11.97 -16.42 -46.68
C LEU A 155 11.63 -14.92 -46.79
N GLU A 156 11.31 -14.47 -48.00
CA GLU A 156 11.02 -13.06 -48.29
C GLU A 156 9.53 -12.70 -48.38
N VAL A 157 8.65 -13.70 -48.22
CA VAL A 157 7.18 -13.54 -48.23
C VAL A 157 6.63 -13.88 -46.85
N PHE A 158 5.58 -13.18 -46.41
CA PHE A 158 4.85 -13.47 -45.19
C PHE A 158 3.42 -13.90 -45.50
N CYS A 159 3.05 -15.08 -45.01
CA CYS A 159 1.67 -15.56 -45.07
C CYS A 159 0.89 -15.05 -43.85
N ARG A 160 -0.10 -14.19 -44.05
CA ARG A 160 -0.97 -13.67 -42.98
C ARG A 160 -1.96 -14.72 -42.48
N THR A 161 -2.36 -15.67 -43.32
CA THR A 161 -3.24 -16.76 -42.89
C THR A 161 -2.55 -17.63 -41.84
N ASP A 162 -1.30 -18.04 -42.09
CA ASP A 162 -0.56 -18.95 -41.20
C ASP A 162 0.44 -18.26 -40.26
N GLN A 163 0.52 -16.92 -40.32
CA GLN A 163 1.44 -16.09 -39.52
C GLN A 163 2.92 -16.52 -39.57
N LYS A 164 3.42 -16.90 -40.76
CA LYS A 164 4.80 -17.38 -40.94
C LYS A 164 5.48 -16.80 -42.18
N CYS A 165 6.81 -16.66 -42.12
CA CYS A 165 7.62 -16.33 -43.29
C CYS A 165 7.79 -17.57 -44.18
N ILE A 166 7.61 -17.39 -45.49
CA ILE A 166 7.68 -18.43 -46.53
C ILE A 166 8.54 -17.93 -47.71
N CYS A 167 9.00 -18.84 -48.58
CA CYS A 167 9.70 -18.47 -49.81
C CYS A 167 8.74 -18.34 -51.01
N VAL A 168 9.22 -17.82 -52.13
CA VAL A 168 8.41 -17.63 -53.35
C VAL A 168 7.87 -18.95 -53.95
N LEU A 169 8.56 -20.08 -53.77
CA LEU A 169 8.06 -21.37 -54.26
C LEU A 169 6.90 -21.90 -53.40
N CYS A 170 6.92 -21.61 -52.09
CA CYS A 170 5.81 -21.96 -51.20
C CYS A 170 4.50 -21.25 -51.58
N THR A 171 4.56 -20.05 -52.18
CA THR A 171 3.35 -19.32 -52.61
C THR A 171 2.68 -19.98 -53.83
N MET A 172 3.43 -20.74 -54.63
CA MET A 172 2.89 -21.39 -55.83
C MET A 172 2.25 -22.76 -55.53
N HIS A 173 2.65 -23.38 -54.42
CA HIS A 173 2.20 -24.70 -54.02
C HIS A 173 1.30 -24.60 -52.77
N GLU A 174 1.88 -24.74 -51.58
CA GLU A 174 1.16 -24.88 -50.31
C GLU A 174 0.33 -23.66 -49.90
N HIS A 175 0.69 -22.45 -50.36
CA HIS A 175 0.05 -21.20 -49.93
C HIS A 175 -0.66 -20.45 -51.07
N LYS A 176 -1.07 -21.15 -52.14
CA LYS A 176 -1.63 -20.55 -53.36
C LYS A 176 -2.85 -19.64 -53.13
N ASN A 177 -3.69 -20.00 -52.17
CA ASN A 177 -4.94 -19.28 -51.85
C ASN A 177 -4.87 -18.50 -50.53
N HIS A 178 -3.68 -18.37 -49.93
CA HIS A 178 -3.52 -17.66 -48.66
C HIS A 178 -3.28 -16.17 -48.87
N ASN A 179 -3.61 -15.36 -47.86
CA ASN A 179 -3.29 -13.94 -47.89
C ASN A 179 -1.79 -13.74 -47.69
N ILE A 180 -1.09 -13.47 -48.78
CA ILE A 180 0.36 -13.30 -48.81
C ILE A 180 0.74 -11.85 -49.06
N VAL A 181 1.80 -11.40 -48.38
CA VAL A 181 2.40 -10.08 -48.57
C VAL A 181 3.93 -10.22 -48.52
N SER A 182 4.68 -9.23 -48.99
CA SER A 182 6.13 -9.25 -48.77
C SER A 182 6.46 -9.17 -47.28
N ALA A 183 7.53 -9.85 -46.86
CA ALA A 183 7.99 -9.80 -45.48
C ALA A 183 8.33 -8.36 -45.06
N ALA A 184 8.87 -7.54 -45.97
CA ALA A 184 9.17 -6.13 -45.72
C ALA A 184 7.90 -5.29 -45.46
N ALA A 185 6.82 -5.52 -46.20
CA ALA A 185 5.55 -4.82 -45.98
C ALA A 185 4.91 -5.21 -44.64
N GLN A 186 4.85 -6.50 -44.33
CA GLN A 186 4.34 -6.98 -43.05
C GLN A 186 5.19 -6.47 -41.88
N TRP A 187 6.52 -6.49 -42.02
CA TRP A 187 7.45 -5.95 -41.03
C TRP A 187 7.15 -4.48 -40.74
N THR A 188 6.97 -3.66 -41.78
CA THR A 188 6.64 -2.23 -41.61
C THR A 188 5.32 -2.05 -40.84
N GLN A 189 4.30 -2.85 -41.13
CA GLN A 189 3.02 -2.81 -40.42
C GLN A 189 3.17 -3.24 -38.94
N LYS A 190 3.84 -4.37 -38.69
CA LYS A 190 4.09 -4.88 -37.33
C LYS A 190 4.97 -3.93 -36.52
N GLN A 191 5.92 -3.24 -37.16
CA GLN A 191 6.76 -2.23 -36.53
C GLN A 191 5.95 -1.01 -36.08
N LYS A 192 4.95 -0.57 -36.87
CA LYS A 192 4.00 0.47 -36.44
C LYS A 192 3.15 -0.01 -35.26
N GLN A 193 2.64 -1.24 -35.31
CA GLN A 193 1.86 -1.83 -34.21
C GLN A 193 2.70 -1.93 -32.93
N LEU A 194 3.94 -2.38 -33.01
CA LEU A 194 4.87 -2.47 -31.89
C LEU A 194 5.06 -1.12 -31.21
N LYS A 195 5.29 -0.05 -31.98
CA LYS A 195 5.42 1.31 -31.45
C LYS A 195 4.15 1.76 -30.70
N LYS A 196 2.96 1.47 -31.23
CA LYS A 196 1.68 1.78 -30.57
C LYS A 196 1.53 0.99 -29.26
N THR A 197 1.74 -0.32 -29.29
CA THR A 197 1.66 -1.18 -28.10
C THR A 197 2.65 -0.76 -27.02
N LYS A 198 3.90 -0.44 -27.41
CA LYS A 198 4.93 0.06 -26.48
C LYS A 198 4.48 1.35 -25.79
N LYS A 199 3.91 2.30 -26.53
CA LYS A 199 3.36 3.55 -25.96
C LYS A 199 2.23 3.27 -24.97
N THR A 200 1.30 2.36 -25.32
CA THR A 200 0.21 1.97 -24.42
C THR A 200 0.74 1.33 -23.12
N PHE A 201 1.74 0.46 -23.21
CA PHE A 201 2.35 -0.13 -22.01
C PHE A 201 3.08 0.90 -21.15
N GLN A 202 3.82 1.83 -21.75
CA GLN A 202 4.46 2.92 -21.01
C GLN A 202 3.44 3.77 -20.24
N GLN A 203 2.31 4.11 -20.86
CA GLN A 203 1.23 4.84 -20.18
C GLN A 203 0.62 4.04 -19.02
N ARG A 204 0.38 2.74 -19.21
CA ARG A 204 -0.14 1.88 -18.14
C ARG A 204 0.86 1.73 -16.98
N ILE A 205 2.15 1.62 -17.28
CA ILE A 205 3.20 1.57 -16.25
C ILE A 205 3.18 2.86 -15.42
N GLN A 206 3.21 4.03 -16.07
CA GLN A 206 3.15 5.33 -15.38
C GLN A 206 1.90 5.47 -14.51
N GLN A 207 0.73 5.05 -15.02
CA GLN A 207 -0.50 5.08 -14.24
C GLN A 207 -0.40 4.16 -13.02
N ARG A 208 0.12 2.95 -13.18
CA ARG A 208 0.25 1.99 -12.07
C ARG A 208 1.27 2.43 -11.04
N GLU A 209 2.35 3.10 -11.45
CA GLU A 209 3.30 3.73 -10.53
C GLU A 209 2.64 4.84 -9.70
N LYS A 210 1.77 5.65 -10.32
CA LYS A 210 0.98 6.67 -9.62
C LYS A 210 0.00 6.04 -8.63
N ASP A 211 -0.77 5.04 -9.05
CA ASP A 211 -1.73 4.33 -8.20
C ASP A 211 -1.01 3.70 -6.99
N LEU A 212 0.15 3.11 -7.22
CA LEU A 212 0.97 2.47 -6.18
C LEU A 212 1.53 3.50 -5.19
N LYS A 213 1.92 4.70 -5.64
CA LYS A 213 2.32 5.79 -4.75
C LYS A 213 1.16 6.26 -3.87
N GLN A 214 -0.01 6.48 -4.45
CA GLN A 214 -1.20 6.89 -3.72
C GLN A 214 -1.63 5.85 -2.69
N LEU A 215 -1.60 4.56 -3.05
CA LEU A 215 -1.92 3.47 -2.12
C LEU A 215 -0.93 3.41 -0.95
N ARG A 216 0.37 3.60 -1.20
CA ARG A 216 1.38 3.67 -0.13
C ARG A 216 1.12 4.83 0.83
N GLU A 217 0.72 5.99 0.32
CA GLU A 217 0.35 7.15 1.14
C GLU A 217 -0.91 6.88 1.96
N ALA A 218 -1.95 6.30 1.35
CA ALA A 218 -3.19 5.91 2.04
C ALA A 218 -2.95 4.89 3.17
N VAL A 219 -2.12 3.87 2.93
CA VAL A 219 -1.75 2.89 3.95
C VAL A 219 -0.99 3.54 5.11
N LYS A 220 -0.04 4.44 4.81
CA LYS A 220 0.68 5.19 5.85
C LYS A 220 -0.26 6.09 6.66
N PHE A 221 -1.19 6.77 5.99
CA PHE A 221 -2.19 7.60 6.63
C PHE A 221 -3.09 6.77 7.55
N ASN A 222 -3.62 5.65 7.07
CA ASN A 222 -4.47 4.76 7.87
C ASN A 222 -3.71 4.22 9.11
N LYS A 223 -2.45 3.80 8.95
CA LYS A 223 -1.61 3.36 10.07
C LYS A 223 -1.44 4.45 11.12
N ARG A 224 -1.16 5.70 10.70
CA ARG A 224 -1.05 6.85 11.63
C ARG A 224 -2.38 7.13 12.32
N SER A 225 -3.47 7.16 11.57
CA SER A 225 -4.81 7.40 12.12
C SER A 225 -5.22 6.34 13.15
N ALA A 226 -4.93 5.07 12.89
CA ALA A 226 -5.19 3.98 13.82
C ALA A 226 -4.35 4.13 15.10
N GLN A 227 -3.06 4.46 14.96
CA GLN A 227 -2.17 4.72 16.09
C GLN A 227 -2.68 5.89 16.96
N THR A 228 -3.07 7.00 16.34
CA THR A 228 -3.64 8.15 17.06
C THR A 228 -4.93 7.76 17.80
N ALA A 229 -5.81 6.96 17.18
CA ALA A 229 -7.02 6.49 17.85
C ALA A 229 -6.72 5.62 19.07
N VAL A 230 -5.66 4.80 19.02
CA VAL A 230 -5.18 4.01 20.17
C VAL A 230 -4.66 4.92 21.27
N GLU A 231 -3.77 5.85 20.93
CA GLU A 231 -3.18 6.80 21.90
C GLU A 231 -4.24 7.68 22.58
N ASP A 232 -5.21 8.18 21.82
CA ASP A 232 -6.33 8.94 22.37
C ASP A 232 -7.21 8.08 23.28
N SER A 233 -7.47 6.81 22.90
CA SER A 233 -8.24 5.89 23.73
C SER A 233 -7.52 5.59 25.04
N GLU A 234 -6.22 5.28 25.00
CA GLU A 234 -5.39 5.04 26.19
C GLU A 234 -5.39 6.26 27.12
N ARG A 235 -5.26 7.46 26.56
CA ARG A 235 -5.33 8.72 27.32
C ARG A 235 -6.67 8.87 28.03
N ILE A 236 -7.78 8.70 27.32
CA ILE A 236 -9.14 8.83 27.89
C ILE A 236 -9.36 7.80 29.00
N PHE A 237 -9.02 6.52 28.79
CA PHE A 237 -9.16 5.51 29.83
C PHE A 237 -8.28 5.79 31.05
N THR A 238 -7.07 6.31 30.84
CA THR A 238 -6.19 6.74 31.94
C THR A 238 -6.81 7.88 32.75
N GLU A 239 -7.43 8.86 32.09
CA GLU A 239 -8.15 9.95 32.77
C GLU A 239 -9.35 9.44 33.57
N LEU A 240 -10.11 8.49 33.03
CA LEU A 240 -11.22 7.83 33.73
C LEU A 240 -10.75 7.07 34.97
N ILE A 241 -9.68 6.28 34.85
CA ILE A 241 -9.09 5.54 35.99
C ILE A 241 -8.71 6.52 37.09
N ARG A 242 -8.02 7.63 36.76
CA ARG A 242 -7.63 8.66 37.73
C ARG A 242 -8.85 9.31 38.40
N SER A 243 -9.97 9.47 37.69
CA SER A 243 -11.20 10.01 38.27
C SER A 243 -11.81 9.03 39.27
N ILE A 244 -11.86 7.74 38.92
CA ILE A 244 -12.36 6.68 39.81
C ILE A 244 -11.48 6.55 41.06
N GLU A 245 -10.16 6.64 40.93
CA GLU A 245 -9.22 6.62 42.06
C GLU A 245 -9.41 7.81 43.02
N ARG A 246 -9.69 9.00 42.47
CA ARG A 246 -10.05 10.18 43.27
C ARG A 246 -11.35 9.95 44.05
N SER A 247 -12.42 9.53 43.38
CA SER A 247 -13.70 9.23 44.03
C SER A 247 -13.58 8.12 45.09
N ARG A 248 -12.76 7.09 44.84
CA ARG A 248 -12.44 6.06 45.83
C ARG A 248 -11.79 6.68 47.07
N SER A 249 -10.81 7.56 46.88
CA SER A 249 -10.09 8.20 47.99
C SER A 249 -11.01 9.10 48.83
N GLU A 250 -11.89 9.86 48.17
CA GLU A 250 -12.90 10.71 48.82
C GLU A 250 -13.89 9.89 49.65
N LEU A 251 -14.39 8.78 49.10
CA LEU A 251 -15.30 7.87 49.80
C LEU A 251 -14.64 7.26 51.05
N ILE A 252 -13.41 6.75 50.91
CA ILE A 252 -12.66 6.19 52.05
C ILE A 252 -12.46 7.25 53.13
N ARG A 253 -12.11 8.48 52.75
CA ARG A 253 -11.94 9.58 53.71
C ARG A 253 -13.23 9.85 54.46
N LEU A 254 -14.37 9.94 53.77
CA LEU A 254 -15.67 10.17 54.39
C LEU A 254 -16.03 9.09 55.41
N ILE A 255 -15.77 7.81 55.08
CA ILE A 255 -15.99 6.69 56.00
C ILE A 255 -15.14 6.85 57.26
N ARG A 256 -13.84 7.16 57.11
CA ARG A 256 -12.91 7.32 58.23
C ARG A 256 -13.23 8.54 59.10
N ASP A 257 -13.65 9.65 58.49
CA ASP A 257 -14.06 10.86 59.22
C ASP A 257 -15.33 10.58 60.04
N GLN A 258 -16.28 9.82 59.50
CA GLN A 258 -17.50 9.43 60.22
C GLN A 258 -17.21 8.43 61.34
N GLU A 259 -16.38 7.41 61.08
CA GLU A 259 -15.90 6.44 62.07
C GLU A 259 -15.24 7.16 63.24
N LYS A 260 -14.27 8.03 62.96
CA LYS A 260 -13.57 8.81 63.99
C LYS A 260 -14.53 9.65 64.83
N THR A 261 -15.48 10.33 64.19
CA THR A 261 -16.49 11.14 64.88
C THR A 261 -17.37 10.29 65.81
N ALA A 262 -17.83 9.13 65.33
CA ALA A 262 -18.65 8.21 66.11
C ALA A 262 -17.87 7.62 67.30
N VAL A 263 -16.62 7.21 67.08
CA VAL A 263 -15.72 6.68 68.11
C VAL A 263 -15.44 7.73 69.19
N SER A 264 -15.03 8.95 68.83
CA SER A 264 -14.76 10.00 69.82
C SER A 264 -16.00 10.37 70.65
N ARG A 265 -17.21 10.31 70.06
CA ARG A 265 -18.46 10.50 70.81
C ARG A 265 -18.70 9.37 71.81
N ALA A 266 -18.45 8.13 71.41
CA ALA A 266 -18.60 6.96 72.28
C ALA A 266 -17.57 6.98 73.42
N GLU A 267 -16.30 7.25 73.12
CA GLU A 267 -15.21 7.40 74.10
C GLU A 267 -15.55 8.47 75.15
N GLY A 268 -16.02 9.65 74.72
CA GLY A 268 -16.42 10.70 75.66
C GLY A 268 -17.64 10.35 76.53
N ARG A 269 -18.50 9.41 76.10
CA ARG A 269 -19.59 8.88 76.95
C ARG A 269 -19.07 7.80 77.91
N LEU A 270 -18.16 6.95 77.45
CA LEU A 270 -17.50 5.96 78.30
C LEU A 270 -16.79 6.64 79.48
N GLU A 271 -16.00 7.69 79.21
CA GLU A 271 -15.31 8.45 80.26
C GLU A 271 -16.27 9.05 81.29
N ARG A 272 -17.40 9.63 80.84
CA ARG A 272 -18.44 10.15 81.76
C ARG A 272 -19.07 9.05 82.61
N LEU A 273 -19.39 7.90 82.02
CA LEU A 273 -19.97 6.77 82.75
C LEU A 273 -18.97 6.18 83.76
N GLU A 274 -17.68 6.10 83.41
CA GLU A 274 -16.63 5.68 84.33
C GLU A 274 -16.51 6.62 85.54
N GLN A 275 -16.58 7.94 85.31
CA GLN A 275 -16.60 8.95 86.38
C GLN A 275 -17.83 8.80 87.28
N GLU A 276 -19.02 8.65 86.69
CA GLU A 276 -20.27 8.47 87.42
C GLU A 276 -20.26 7.20 88.28
N ILE A 277 -19.77 6.07 87.73
CA ILE A 277 -19.60 4.82 88.48
C ILE A 277 -18.65 5.02 89.66
N ASN A 278 -17.54 5.73 89.47
CA ASN A 278 -16.58 5.98 90.54
C ASN A 278 -17.15 6.88 91.65
N ASP A 279 -17.90 7.91 91.28
CA ASP A 279 -18.59 8.79 92.25
C ASP A 279 -19.67 8.04 93.03
N LEU A 280 -20.45 7.18 92.36
CA LEU A 280 -21.44 6.31 93.01
C LEU A 280 -20.78 5.32 93.96
N ARG A 281 -19.69 4.65 93.54
CA ARG A 281 -18.90 3.76 94.42
C ARG A 281 -18.36 4.46 95.66
N ARG A 282 -17.91 5.72 95.53
CA ARG A 282 -17.45 6.52 96.67
C ARG A 282 -18.60 6.78 97.65
N ARG A 283 -19.76 7.24 97.15
CA ARG A 283 -20.93 7.50 98.01
C ARG A 283 -21.48 6.25 98.66
N ASP A 284 -21.49 5.12 97.96
CA ASP A 284 -21.89 3.81 98.49
C ASP A 284 -21.00 3.42 99.67
N ALA A 285 -19.67 3.56 99.55
CA ALA A 285 -18.74 3.31 100.65
C ALA A 285 -18.95 4.27 101.84
N GLU A 286 -19.27 5.54 101.59
CA GLU A 286 -19.58 6.54 102.63
C GLU A 286 -20.89 6.20 103.36
N LEU A 287 -21.93 5.77 102.63
CA LEU A 287 -23.20 5.31 103.20
C LEU A 287 -23.01 4.04 104.04
N GLU A 288 -22.18 3.10 103.59
CA GLU A 288 -21.85 1.90 104.35
C GLU A 288 -21.09 2.21 105.64
N GLN A 289 -20.19 3.21 105.64
CA GLN A 289 -19.57 3.67 106.88
C GLN A 289 -20.59 4.34 107.82
N LEU A 290 -21.51 5.14 107.27
CA LEU A 290 -22.53 5.83 108.05
C LEU A 290 -23.52 4.85 108.72
N SER A 291 -23.85 3.73 108.05
CA SER A 291 -24.76 2.70 108.59
C SER A 291 -24.25 2.04 109.88
N HIS A 292 -22.93 2.04 110.09
CA HIS A 292 -22.29 1.50 111.29
C HIS A 292 -22.06 2.53 112.41
N THR A 293 -22.45 3.80 112.20
CA THR A 293 -22.22 4.88 113.16
C THR A 293 -23.27 4.86 114.29
N GLN A 294 -22.83 4.97 115.55
CA GLN A 294 -23.72 5.05 116.73
C GLN A 294 -24.12 6.49 117.11
N ASP A 295 -23.47 7.52 116.53
CA ASP A 295 -23.83 8.92 116.72
C ASP A 295 -25.04 9.30 115.85
N HIS A 296 -26.19 9.40 116.49
CA HIS A 296 -27.46 9.71 115.83
C HIS A 296 -27.50 11.11 115.20
N ILE A 297 -26.72 12.08 115.69
CA ILE A 297 -26.68 13.44 115.14
C ILE A 297 -25.86 13.44 113.85
N GLN A 298 -24.69 12.81 113.87
CA GLN A 298 -23.85 12.65 112.67
C GLN A 298 -24.57 11.86 111.58
N PHE A 299 -25.29 10.79 111.95
CA PHE A 299 -26.12 10.03 111.03
C PHE A 299 -27.14 10.91 110.30
N LEU A 300 -27.95 11.67 111.04
CA LEU A 300 -29.01 12.49 110.46
C LEU A 300 -28.45 13.63 109.58
N GLN A 301 -27.32 14.24 109.97
CA GLN A 301 -26.67 15.30 109.20
C GLN A 301 -26.06 14.78 107.90
N SER A 302 -25.31 13.68 107.94
CA SER A 302 -24.62 13.13 106.76
C SER A 302 -25.56 12.37 105.82
N PHE A 303 -26.58 11.68 106.34
CA PHE A 303 -27.54 10.93 105.53
C PHE A 303 -28.32 11.85 104.58
N GLN A 304 -28.70 13.05 105.03
CA GLN A 304 -29.43 14.01 104.19
C GLN A 304 -28.60 14.50 103.00
N SER A 305 -27.27 14.62 103.13
CA SER A 305 -26.39 14.97 102.02
C SER A 305 -26.07 13.81 101.09
N LEU A 306 -25.95 12.58 101.61
CA LEU A 306 -25.53 11.41 100.84
C LEU A 306 -26.69 10.70 100.12
N SER A 307 -27.92 10.83 100.64
CA SER A 307 -29.14 10.25 100.05
C SER A 307 -29.66 11.01 98.84
N ALA A 308 -29.20 12.24 98.61
CA ALA A 308 -29.51 12.96 97.38
C ALA A 308 -28.79 12.28 96.19
N PRO A 309 -29.50 11.92 95.11
CA PRO A 309 -28.85 11.47 93.88
C PRO A 309 -27.80 12.51 93.45
N PRO A 310 -26.68 12.10 92.83
CA PRO A 310 -25.89 13.04 92.04
C PRO A 310 -26.83 13.73 91.03
N GLU A 311 -26.50 14.93 90.56
CA GLU A 311 -27.21 15.51 89.42
C GLU A 311 -27.06 14.57 88.22
N SER A 312 -27.97 13.60 88.12
CA SER A 312 -28.05 12.70 86.99
C SER A 312 -28.44 13.60 85.83
N THR A 313 -27.55 13.71 84.85
CA THR A 313 -27.96 14.12 83.52
C THR A 313 -28.73 12.95 82.93
N ASP A 314 -29.95 12.76 83.43
CA ASP A 314 -30.98 11.88 82.90
C ASP A 314 -31.49 12.52 81.59
N ILE A 315 -30.56 12.67 80.65
CA ILE A 315 -30.85 13.01 79.27
C ILE A 315 -30.85 11.67 78.55
N ASN A 316 -32.05 11.10 78.48
CA ASN A 316 -32.47 10.00 77.63
C ASN A 316 -31.40 8.94 77.34
N ASP A 317 -31.62 7.78 77.97
CA ASP A 317 -31.09 6.47 77.63
C ASP A 317 -31.50 5.97 76.23
N ASP A 318 -31.68 6.89 75.28
CA ASP A 318 -32.05 6.55 73.92
C ASP A 318 -30.82 6.61 73.00
N SER A 319 -30.40 5.40 72.66
CA SER A 319 -29.74 5.05 71.43
C SER A 319 -28.20 4.99 71.41
N PHE A 320 -27.68 3.97 72.08
CA PHE A 320 -26.63 3.11 71.49
C PHE A 320 -27.02 2.56 70.09
N SER A 321 -28.27 2.71 69.66
CA SER A 321 -28.82 2.23 68.38
C SER A 321 -28.24 2.92 67.12
N SER A 322 -27.45 3.99 67.27
CA SER A 322 -26.82 4.67 66.13
C SER A 322 -25.30 4.51 66.06
N LEU A 323 -24.76 3.36 66.47
CA LEU A 323 -23.50 2.90 65.86
C LEU A 323 -23.79 2.68 64.37
N VAL A 324 -23.38 3.64 63.56
CA VAL A 324 -23.70 3.73 62.12
C VAL A 324 -23.38 2.40 61.45
N SER A 325 -24.41 1.66 61.01
CA SER A 325 -24.19 0.50 60.16
C SER A 325 -23.68 0.99 58.81
N PHE A 326 -22.58 0.40 58.35
CA PHE A 326 -22.04 0.64 57.00
C PHE A 326 -22.60 -0.35 55.96
N ASP A 327 -23.60 -1.16 56.32
CA ASP A 327 -24.21 -2.12 55.41
C ASP A 327 -24.90 -1.41 54.22
N ASP A 328 -25.68 -0.35 54.48
CA ASP A 328 -26.33 0.44 53.43
C ASP A 328 -25.31 1.12 52.50
N LEU A 329 -24.16 1.53 53.06
CA LEU A 329 -23.06 2.09 52.28
C LEU A 329 -22.41 1.03 51.40
N ARG A 330 -22.19 -0.19 51.93
CA ARG A 330 -21.66 -1.32 51.17
C ARG A 330 -22.58 -1.68 50.01
N GLU A 331 -23.88 -1.76 50.27
CA GLU A 331 -24.93 -1.99 49.26
C GLU A 331 -24.85 -0.92 48.15
N SER A 332 -24.76 0.36 48.54
CA SER A 332 -24.65 1.49 47.59
C SER A 332 -23.40 1.40 46.71
N VAL A 333 -22.25 0.99 47.27
CA VAL A 333 -21.01 0.78 46.51
C VAL A 333 -21.13 -0.41 45.55
N HIS A 334 -21.80 -1.49 45.96
CA HIS A 334 -22.10 -2.61 45.06
C HIS A 334 -22.99 -2.18 43.89
N GLN A 335 -24.05 -1.41 44.15
CA GLN A 335 -24.91 -0.88 43.09
C GLN A 335 -24.16 0.06 42.13
N LEU A 336 -23.24 0.88 42.64
CA LEU A 336 -22.38 1.72 41.81
C LEU A 336 -21.49 0.89 40.88
N ARG A 337 -20.86 -0.18 41.41
CA ARG A 337 -20.07 -1.11 40.60
C ARG A 337 -20.90 -1.71 39.47
N ASP A 338 -22.07 -2.27 39.80
CA ASP A 338 -22.90 -2.98 38.82
C ASP A 338 -23.34 -2.05 37.68
N LYS A 339 -23.77 -0.83 38.01
CA LYS A 339 -24.12 0.19 37.02
C LYS A 339 -22.94 0.58 36.13
N LEU A 340 -21.74 0.76 36.69
CA LEU A 340 -20.54 1.09 35.93
C LEU A 340 -20.12 -0.06 35.01
N GLU A 341 -20.22 -1.30 35.49
CA GLU A 341 -19.85 -2.47 34.70
C GLU A 341 -20.80 -2.68 33.52
N ASP A 342 -22.10 -2.58 33.74
CA ASP A 342 -23.11 -2.72 32.69
C ASP A 342 -22.98 -1.60 31.65
N PHE A 343 -22.80 -0.36 32.10
CA PHE A 343 -22.55 0.78 31.21
C PHE A 343 -21.29 0.57 30.36
N CYS A 344 -20.18 0.16 30.99
CA CYS A 344 -18.94 -0.13 30.28
C CYS A 344 -19.12 -1.24 29.24
N LYS A 345 -19.80 -2.34 29.60
CA LYS A 345 -20.06 -3.46 28.67
C LYS A 345 -20.85 -3.00 27.45
N GLU A 346 -21.91 -2.21 27.64
CA GLU A 346 -22.75 -1.73 26.54
C GLU A 346 -21.98 -0.78 25.61
N GLU A 347 -21.28 0.21 26.16
CA GLU A 347 -20.56 1.21 25.37
C GLU A 347 -19.34 0.61 24.67
N LEU A 348 -18.57 -0.27 25.34
CA LEU A 348 -17.44 -0.96 24.72
C LEU A 348 -17.90 -1.85 23.56
N LYS A 349 -19.09 -2.47 23.66
CA LYS A 349 -19.67 -3.22 22.54
C LYS A 349 -19.97 -2.29 21.36
N LYS A 350 -20.62 -1.14 21.59
CA LYS A 350 -20.88 -0.14 20.53
C LYS A 350 -19.60 0.35 19.87
N ILE A 351 -18.53 0.57 20.65
CA ILE A 351 -17.22 0.96 20.13
C ILE A 351 -16.61 -0.18 19.29
N SER A 352 -16.63 -1.40 19.80
CA SER A 352 -16.12 -2.60 19.11
C SER A 352 -16.82 -2.83 17.76
N ASP A 353 -18.14 -2.68 17.73
CA ASP A 353 -18.92 -2.77 16.50
C ASP A 353 -18.41 -1.77 15.46
N ARG A 354 -18.22 -0.49 15.83
CA ARG A 354 -17.70 0.56 14.93
C ARG A 354 -16.31 0.24 14.37
N VAL A 355 -15.44 -0.37 15.17
CA VAL A 355 -14.11 -0.83 14.70
C VAL A 355 -14.26 -1.96 13.68
N THR A 356 -15.21 -2.86 13.88
CA THR A 356 -15.42 -4.04 13.01
C THR A 356 -16.10 -3.67 11.69
N PHE A 357 -17.02 -2.69 11.69
CA PHE A 357 -17.77 -2.27 10.49
C PHE A 357 -16.93 -1.53 9.43
N THR A 358 -15.74 -1.04 9.77
CA THR A 358 -14.95 -0.19 8.86
C THR A 358 -14.12 -0.95 7.83
N ASN A 359 -13.94 -2.28 7.93
CA ASN A 359 -12.94 -3.01 7.13
C ASN A 359 -13.42 -4.17 6.26
N ILE A 360 -14.71 -4.48 6.19
CA ILE A 360 -15.18 -5.56 5.32
C ILE A 360 -15.78 -4.97 4.04
N VAL A 361 -15.00 -5.00 2.96
CA VAL A 361 -15.60 -5.10 1.61
C VAL A 361 -16.20 -6.50 1.56
N PRO A 362 -17.53 -6.67 1.46
CA PRO A 362 -18.13 -8.00 1.48
C PRO A 362 -17.59 -8.84 0.34
N ARG A 363 -17.01 -10.01 0.63
CA ARG A 363 -16.41 -10.91 -0.38
C ARG A 363 -17.09 -12.27 -0.41
N THR A 364 -17.70 -12.69 0.69
CA THR A 364 -18.43 -13.95 0.79
C THR A 364 -19.93 -13.70 0.94
N ARG A 365 -20.76 -14.68 0.57
CA ARG A 365 -22.21 -14.61 0.78
C ARG A 365 -22.58 -14.33 2.24
N ASN A 366 -21.84 -14.89 3.20
CA ASN A 366 -22.07 -14.64 4.63
C ASN A 366 -21.80 -13.18 5.02
N ASP A 367 -20.81 -12.53 4.41
CA ASP A 367 -20.56 -11.09 4.63
C ASP A 367 -21.73 -10.25 4.10
N PHE A 368 -22.31 -10.64 2.96
CA PHE A 368 -23.49 -9.97 2.40
C PHE A 368 -24.75 -10.20 3.24
N LEU A 369 -24.92 -11.38 3.82
CA LEU A 369 -26.07 -11.71 4.70
C LEU A 369 -26.14 -10.80 5.94
N GLN A 370 -25.04 -10.22 6.39
CA GLN A 370 -25.04 -9.21 7.47
C GLN A 370 -25.82 -7.93 7.08
N TYR A 371 -26.00 -7.67 5.78
CA TYR A 371 -26.77 -6.55 5.24
C TYR A 371 -28.15 -6.98 4.72
N SER A 372 -28.59 -8.21 5.01
CA SER A 372 -29.84 -8.79 4.51
C SER A 372 -31.04 -7.93 4.90
N HIS A 373 -31.78 -7.47 3.90
CA HIS A 373 -33.05 -6.77 4.07
C HIS A 373 -34.18 -7.63 3.53
N GLN A 374 -35.22 -7.79 4.34
CA GLN A 374 -36.43 -8.49 3.94
C GLN A 374 -37.40 -7.48 3.33
N LEU A 375 -37.62 -7.59 2.02
CA LEU A 375 -38.47 -6.68 1.26
C LEU A 375 -39.85 -7.32 1.03
N THR A 376 -40.89 -6.50 1.09
CA THR A 376 -42.27 -6.87 0.74
C THR A 376 -42.82 -5.94 -0.31
N LEU A 377 -43.65 -6.48 -1.20
CA LEU A 377 -44.13 -5.77 -2.38
C LEU A 377 -45.39 -4.97 -2.06
N ASP A 378 -45.46 -3.76 -2.59
CA ASP A 378 -46.56 -2.83 -2.36
C ASP A 378 -47.68 -3.05 -3.38
N LEU A 379 -48.78 -3.64 -2.89
CA LEU A 379 -50.01 -3.88 -3.62
C LEU A 379 -50.60 -2.59 -4.24
N ASN A 380 -50.34 -1.42 -3.66
CA ASN A 380 -50.82 -0.14 -4.18
C ASN A 380 -50.07 0.32 -5.43
N THR A 381 -48.85 -0.20 -5.64
CA THR A 381 -48.03 0.12 -6.82
C THR A 381 -48.14 -0.91 -7.93
N LEU A 382 -48.50 -2.15 -7.58
CA LEU A 382 -48.58 -3.32 -8.46
C LEU A 382 -49.41 -3.09 -9.73
N ASN A 383 -48.83 -3.36 -10.91
CA ASN A 383 -49.58 -3.37 -12.18
C ASN A 383 -50.70 -4.43 -12.15
N LYS A 384 -51.81 -4.17 -12.87
CA LYS A 384 -52.97 -5.06 -12.94
C LYS A 384 -52.70 -6.42 -13.62
N PHE A 385 -51.61 -6.60 -14.37
CA PHE A 385 -51.25 -7.92 -14.93
C PHE A 385 -50.41 -8.78 -13.98
N LEU A 386 -49.99 -8.23 -12.84
CA LEU A 386 -49.21 -8.95 -11.84
C LEU A 386 -50.08 -9.39 -10.66
N CYS A 387 -49.80 -10.57 -10.10
CA CYS A 387 -50.42 -11.07 -8.89
C CYS A 387 -49.39 -11.28 -7.78
N LEU A 388 -49.76 -10.96 -6.53
CA LEU A 388 -48.91 -11.17 -5.35
C LEU A 388 -49.39 -12.37 -4.53
N SER A 389 -48.43 -13.17 -4.07
CA SER A 389 -48.66 -14.27 -3.14
C SER A 389 -47.52 -14.39 -2.12
N GLY A 390 -47.59 -15.37 -1.22
CA GLY A 390 -46.55 -15.63 -0.22
C GLY A 390 -46.31 -14.43 0.71
N SER A 391 -47.39 -13.84 1.24
CA SER A 391 -47.34 -12.62 2.06
C SER A 391 -46.67 -11.44 1.34
N ASN A 392 -47.05 -11.22 0.07
CA ASN A 392 -46.52 -10.17 -0.82
C ASN A 392 -45.01 -10.27 -1.09
N ARG A 393 -44.49 -11.49 -1.21
CA ARG A 393 -43.07 -11.75 -1.51
C ARG A 393 -42.85 -12.49 -2.83
N VAL A 394 -43.92 -13.00 -3.42
CA VAL A 394 -43.90 -13.71 -4.69
C VAL A 394 -44.74 -12.92 -5.69
N ILE A 395 -44.17 -12.67 -6.86
CA ILE A 395 -44.85 -12.04 -7.99
C ILE A 395 -45.10 -13.12 -9.03
N THR A 396 -46.30 -13.13 -9.60
CA THR A 396 -46.64 -13.96 -10.74
C THR A 396 -47.21 -13.07 -11.84
N ASP A 397 -46.64 -13.18 -13.03
CA ASP A 397 -47.19 -12.54 -14.23
C ASP A 397 -48.40 -13.34 -14.72
N THR A 398 -49.45 -12.63 -15.14
CA THR A 398 -50.73 -13.24 -15.52
C THR A 398 -51.26 -12.61 -16.80
N ASP A 399 -51.77 -13.44 -17.72
CA ASP A 399 -52.38 -12.98 -18.98
C ASP A 399 -53.77 -12.30 -18.78
N THR A 400 -54.21 -12.14 -17.53
CA THR A 400 -55.54 -11.62 -17.18
C THR A 400 -55.43 -10.41 -16.27
N VAL A 401 -56.25 -9.39 -16.54
CA VAL A 401 -56.29 -8.16 -15.72
C VAL A 401 -56.89 -8.49 -14.35
N GLN A 402 -56.09 -8.33 -13.31
CA GLN A 402 -56.50 -8.48 -11.92
C GLN A 402 -57.36 -7.28 -11.47
N SER A 403 -58.40 -7.56 -10.68
CA SER A 403 -59.37 -6.58 -10.19
C SER A 403 -58.88 -5.86 -8.92
N TYR A 404 -57.79 -5.09 -9.04
CA TYR A 404 -57.31 -4.27 -7.93
C TYR A 404 -58.00 -2.90 -7.89
N PRO A 405 -58.28 -2.34 -6.69
CA PRO A 405 -58.76 -0.97 -6.55
C PRO A 405 -57.82 0.03 -7.21
N ASP A 406 -58.40 1.05 -7.84
CA ASP A 406 -57.62 2.13 -8.43
C ASP A 406 -56.87 2.89 -7.34
N HIS A 407 -55.60 3.19 -7.62
CA HIS A 407 -54.71 3.90 -6.70
C HIS A 407 -53.79 4.84 -7.49
N PRO A 408 -53.52 6.06 -7.02
CA PRO A 408 -52.68 7.02 -7.73
C PRO A 408 -51.27 6.48 -7.97
N ASP A 409 -50.74 5.69 -7.03
CA ASP A 409 -49.41 5.11 -7.11
C ASP A 409 -49.32 3.81 -7.94
N ARG A 410 -50.40 3.37 -8.60
CA ARG A 410 -50.40 2.12 -9.37
C ARG A 410 -49.72 2.29 -10.73
N PHE A 411 -48.84 1.37 -11.13
CA PHE A 411 -48.36 1.33 -12.52
C PHE A 411 -49.50 0.93 -13.47
N ASP A 412 -49.64 1.65 -14.59
CA ASP A 412 -50.74 1.45 -15.53
C ASP A 412 -50.35 0.69 -16.82
N TYR A 413 -49.13 0.89 -17.31
CA TYR A 413 -48.69 0.36 -18.60
C TYR A 413 -47.67 -0.77 -18.45
N TRP A 414 -46.58 -0.56 -17.70
CA TRP A 414 -45.52 -1.54 -17.54
C TRP A 414 -45.76 -2.46 -16.33
N ASP A 415 -45.48 -3.75 -16.48
CA ASP A 415 -45.68 -4.78 -15.45
C ASP A 415 -44.61 -4.68 -14.35
N GLN A 416 -44.86 -3.77 -13.41
CA GLN A 416 -43.91 -3.35 -12.39
C GLN A 416 -44.57 -3.24 -11.02
N VAL A 417 -43.75 -3.30 -9.98
CA VAL A 417 -44.15 -3.13 -8.58
C VAL A 417 -42.96 -2.62 -7.77
N LEU A 418 -43.24 -1.78 -6.77
CA LEU A 418 -42.25 -1.31 -5.79
C LEU A 418 -42.34 -2.11 -4.50
N CYS A 419 -41.23 -2.16 -3.76
CA CYS A 419 -41.26 -2.62 -2.38
C CYS A 419 -41.82 -1.53 -1.46
N ARG A 420 -42.41 -1.94 -0.32
CA ARG A 420 -42.91 -1.02 0.70
C ARG A 420 -41.78 -0.37 1.46
N GLU A 421 -40.73 -1.13 1.74
CA GLU A 421 -39.57 -0.70 2.50
C GLU A 421 -38.63 0.14 1.63
N SER A 422 -38.11 1.23 2.19
CA SER A 422 -37.02 1.99 1.59
C SER A 422 -35.68 1.32 1.89
N VAL A 423 -34.81 1.23 0.89
CA VAL A 423 -33.41 0.82 1.08
C VAL A 423 -32.51 2.04 1.30
N CYS A 424 -31.60 1.97 2.26
CA CYS A 424 -30.64 3.03 2.57
C CYS A 424 -29.30 2.42 3.01
N GLY A 425 -28.18 2.99 2.55
CA GLY A 425 -26.85 2.48 2.86
C GLY A 425 -26.55 1.14 2.17
N ARG A 426 -25.86 0.22 2.87
CA ARG A 426 -25.56 -1.13 2.37
C ARG A 426 -26.75 -2.04 2.64
N CYS A 427 -27.45 -2.43 1.58
CA CYS A 427 -28.55 -3.39 1.62
C CYS A 427 -28.23 -4.59 0.73
N TYR A 428 -28.65 -5.77 1.15
CA TYR A 428 -28.52 -7.00 0.42
C TYR A 428 -29.85 -7.75 0.40
N TRP A 429 -30.23 -8.30 -0.74
CA TRP A 429 -31.40 -9.17 -0.89
C TRP A 429 -31.12 -10.19 -1.98
N GLU A 430 -31.76 -11.35 -1.86
CA GLU A 430 -31.70 -12.43 -2.83
C GLU A 430 -33.10 -12.70 -3.35
N LEU A 431 -33.20 -12.98 -4.64
CA LEU A 431 -34.46 -13.25 -5.33
C LEU A 431 -34.29 -14.54 -6.14
N GLN A 432 -35.31 -15.38 -6.11
CA GLN A 432 -35.40 -16.54 -6.96
C GLN A 432 -36.31 -16.19 -8.14
N CYS A 433 -35.76 -16.23 -9.36
CA CYS A 433 -36.51 -15.92 -10.58
C CYS A 433 -36.64 -17.18 -11.44
N SER A 434 -37.83 -17.39 -12.00
CA SER A 434 -38.12 -18.43 -13.00
C SER A 434 -38.84 -17.80 -14.19
N GLY A 435 -38.40 -18.10 -15.42
CA GLY A 435 -38.94 -17.51 -16.66
C GLY A 435 -37.98 -16.51 -17.33
N PHE A 436 -38.45 -15.85 -18.38
CA PHE A 436 -37.69 -14.84 -19.13
C PHE A 436 -38.24 -13.44 -18.87
N GLY A 437 -37.37 -12.42 -18.83
CA GLY A 437 -37.79 -11.01 -18.76
C GLY A 437 -37.94 -10.40 -17.36
N VAL A 438 -37.40 -11.04 -16.31
CA VAL A 438 -37.43 -10.47 -14.95
C VAL A 438 -36.27 -9.49 -14.75
N TYR A 439 -36.58 -8.27 -14.32
CA TYR A 439 -35.59 -7.23 -14.02
C TYR A 439 -35.77 -6.69 -12.61
N ILE A 440 -34.65 -6.34 -11.97
CA ILE A 440 -34.60 -5.81 -10.61
C ILE A 440 -33.91 -4.45 -10.67
N SER A 441 -34.46 -3.47 -9.96
CA SER A 441 -33.86 -2.13 -9.87
C SER A 441 -34.08 -1.52 -8.49
N VAL A 442 -33.38 -0.42 -8.25
CA VAL A 442 -33.65 0.49 -7.14
C VAL A 442 -34.10 1.81 -7.73
N SER A 443 -35.25 2.33 -7.31
CA SER A 443 -35.78 3.61 -7.78
C SER A 443 -36.12 4.53 -6.62
N TYR A 444 -36.15 5.83 -6.89
CA TYR A 444 -36.75 6.77 -5.95
C TYR A 444 -38.27 6.59 -5.92
N LYS A 445 -38.88 6.87 -4.77
CA LYS A 445 -40.35 6.85 -4.61
C LYS A 445 -41.06 7.80 -5.58
N SER A 446 -40.35 8.81 -6.08
CA SER A 446 -40.83 9.82 -7.03
C SER A 446 -40.85 9.37 -8.49
N ILE A 447 -40.55 8.10 -8.80
CA ILE A 447 -40.67 7.58 -10.17
C ILE A 447 -42.10 7.79 -10.69
N SER A 448 -42.23 8.30 -11.92
CA SER A 448 -43.54 8.43 -12.54
C SER A 448 -44.06 7.05 -12.95
N ARG A 449 -45.36 6.84 -12.77
CA ARG A 449 -45.99 5.50 -12.86
C ARG A 449 -47.04 5.38 -13.96
N LYS A 450 -47.21 6.45 -14.75
CA LYS A 450 -48.27 6.57 -15.75
C LYS A 450 -47.67 6.84 -17.13
N GLY A 451 -47.95 5.97 -18.10
CA GLY A 451 -47.59 6.17 -19.50
C GLY A 451 -46.63 5.13 -20.10
N ARG A 452 -46.37 5.29 -21.41
CA ARG A 452 -45.69 4.30 -22.27
C ARG A 452 -44.19 4.59 -22.54
N GLY A 453 -43.70 5.74 -22.11
CA GLY A 453 -42.31 6.17 -22.30
C GLY A 453 -41.30 5.38 -21.48
N ASP A 454 -40.03 5.40 -21.93
CA ASP A 454 -38.89 4.76 -21.24
C ASP A 454 -38.64 5.32 -19.84
N GLU A 455 -39.09 6.54 -19.55
CA GLU A 455 -38.95 7.22 -18.25
C GLU A 455 -39.79 6.60 -17.11
N PHE A 456 -40.73 5.71 -17.46
CA PHE A 456 -41.58 4.98 -16.51
C PHE A 456 -41.05 3.56 -16.22
N LEU A 457 -39.95 3.15 -16.87
CA LEU A 457 -39.37 1.82 -16.75
C LEU A 457 -38.24 1.82 -15.71
N LEU A 458 -38.37 0.95 -14.71
CA LEU A 458 -37.45 0.74 -13.59
C LEU A 458 -36.00 0.40 -14.02
N ILE A 459 -35.79 -0.07 -15.25
CA ILE A 459 -34.51 -0.56 -15.77
C ILE A 459 -33.57 0.59 -16.22
N ARG A 460 -34.07 1.82 -16.39
CA ARG A 460 -33.28 2.98 -16.85
C ARG A 460 -33.38 4.17 -15.91
N ASN A 461 -32.81 4.03 -14.71
CA ASN A 461 -32.50 5.21 -13.91
C ASN A 461 -31.42 6.05 -14.61
N ARG A 462 -31.79 7.17 -15.24
CA ARG A 462 -30.83 8.20 -15.68
C ARG A 462 -30.20 8.83 -14.43
N ILE A 463 -28.99 8.41 -14.09
CA ILE A 463 -28.17 9.10 -13.10
C ILE A 463 -27.52 10.29 -13.81
N GLN A 464 -28.12 11.47 -13.70
CA GLN A 464 -27.43 12.73 -14.00
C GLN A 464 -26.51 13.04 -12.81
N MET A 465 -25.19 12.93 -13.01
CA MET A 465 -24.22 13.44 -12.05
C MET A 465 -24.22 14.97 -12.12
N LYS A 466 -24.41 15.64 -10.98
CA LYS A 466 -24.07 17.06 -10.81
C LYS A 466 -22.60 17.21 -10.47
#